data_AF-A0A7W5FGY7-F1
#
_entry.id   AF-A0A7W5FGY7-F1
#
_cell.length_a   1.000
_cell.length_b   1.000
_cell.length_c   1.000
_cell.angle_alpha   90.00
_cell.angle_beta   90.00
_cell.angle_gamma   90.00
#
_symmetry.space_group_name_H-M   'P 1'
#
loop_
_entity.id
_entity.type
_entity.pdbx_description
1 polymer ?
#
loop_
_entity_poly.entity_id
_entity_poly.type
_entity_poly.pdbx_seq_one_letter_code
_entity_poly.pdbx_strand_id
1 'polypeptide(L)'
;MSEQVTAMTSVAGVRWGLVFYEQEGRAFASVTGPETRTRTAPVPEGATFTGIDFAVGTSLRHVSTPALVDGGIELPDTTGRTFRLDGVRWETPGPDDVEALVDALVRAGTVVRDPLVAEVLRGDLPTVSGRTVERRFRAATGLTRGAVRQIERARTAAELLAVGDAVADVVAKLDYFDEPHLARALRSYVGRTARQLRAGTGGAIGLDLGQRLTS
;
A
#
# COMPACT_ATOMS: atom_id res chain seq x y z
N MET A 1 28.98 0.04 8.57
CA MET A 1 28.27 -0.81 9.55
C MET A 1 26.80 -0.58 9.28
N SER A 2 26.14 -1.48 8.55
CA SER A 2 24.72 -1.30 8.20
C SER A 2 23.90 -1.47 9.47
N GLU A 3 23.24 -0.40 9.90
CA GLU A 3 22.32 -0.41 11.02
C GLU A 3 21.18 -1.37 10.65
N GLN A 4 21.08 -2.51 11.34
CA GLN A 4 20.02 -3.49 11.08
C GLN A 4 18.69 -2.88 11.49
N VAL A 5 17.80 -2.71 10.52
CA VAL A 5 16.45 -2.21 10.75
C VAL A 5 15.65 -3.34 11.39
N THR A 6 15.39 -3.25 12.69
CA THR A 6 14.57 -4.22 13.44
C THR A 6 13.07 -3.90 13.37
N ALA A 7 12.73 -2.65 13.03
CA ALA A 7 11.35 -2.20 12.82
C ALA A 7 11.32 -1.06 11.80
N MET A 8 10.28 -1.04 10.96
CA MET A 8 10.00 0.07 10.05
C MET A 8 8.67 0.72 10.40
N THR A 9 8.52 2.00 10.06
CA THR A 9 7.20 2.65 10.05
C THR A 9 6.48 2.30 8.75
N SER A 10 5.43 1.49 8.83
CA SER A 10 4.49 1.28 7.72
C SER A 10 3.63 2.51 7.54
N VAL A 11 3.60 3.05 6.33
CA VAL A 11 2.78 4.20 5.95
C VAL A 11 1.46 3.70 5.42
N ALA A 12 0.35 4.26 5.93
CA ALA A 12 -1.00 3.94 5.51
C ALA A 12 -1.08 3.83 3.98
N GLY A 13 -1.54 2.68 3.47
CA GLY A 13 -1.59 2.36 2.05
C GLY A 13 -3.01 2.07 1.60
N VAL A 14 -3.36 2.41 0.37
CA VAL A 14 -4.72 2.20 -0.18
C VAL A 14 -4.84 0.92 -0.99
N ARG A 15 -3.75 0.18 -1.14
CA ARG A 15 -3.61 -0.99 -2.00
C ARG A 15 -3.60 -2.24 -1.14
N TRP A 16 -4.14 -3.31 -1.69
CA TRP A 16 -3.88 -4.66 -1.22
C TRP A 16 -2.68 -5.22 -2.01
N GLY A 17 -2.02 -6.22 -1.46
CA GLY A 17 -0.80 -6.77 -2.04
C GLY A 17 -0.61 -8.25 -1.80
N LEU A 18 0.40 -8.80 -2.46
CA LEU A 18 1.02 -10.08 -2.11
C LEU A 18 2.42 -9.83 -1.59
N VAL A 19 2.79 -10.50 -0.50
CA VAL A 19 4.14 -10.41 0.07
C VAL A 19 4.68 -11.81 0.22
N PHE A 20 5.87 -12.03 -0.33
CA PHE A 20 6.65 -13.26 -0.22
C PHE A 20 7.91 -12.98 0.58
N TYR A 21 8.24 -13.84 1.53
CA TYR A 21 9.47 -13.72 2.29
C TYR A 21 9.95 -15.08 2.80
N GLU A 22 11.24 -15.17 3.08
CA GLU A 22 11.84 -16.32 3.74
C GLU A 22 12.41 -15.92 5.10
N GLN A 23 12.19 -16.76 6.10
CA GLN A 23 12.73 -16.60 7.44
C GLN A 23 13.18 -17.98 7.95
N GLU A 24 14.43 -18.08 8.41
CA GLU A 24 15.00 -19.33 8.95
C GLU A 24 14.84 -20.54 8.01
N GLY A 25 14.95 -20.32 6.68
CA GLY A 25 14.80 -21.36 5.66
C GLY A 25 13.35 -21.79 5.39
N ARG A 26 12.36 -21.12 5.99
CA ARG A 26 10.94 -21.32 5.71
C ARG A 26 10.38 -20.17 4.88
N ALA A 27 9.70 -20.52 3.80
CA ALA A 27 9.03 -19.58 2.93
C ALA A 27 7.61 -19.27 3.39
N PHE A 28 7.21 -18.02 3.23
CA PHE A 28 5.92 -17.48 3.58
C PHE A 28 5.38 -16.65 2.42
N ALA A 29 4.06 -16.69 2.26
CA ALA A 29 3.32 -15.85 1.32
C ALA A 29 2.10 -15.32 2.06
N SER A 30 1.79 -14.05 1.87
CA SER A 30 0.62 -13.44 2.49
C SER A 30 -0.07 -12.47 1.54
N VAL A 31 -1.38 -12.32 1.73
CA VAL A 31 -2.17 -11.23 1.18
C VAL A 31 -2.17 -10.11 2.20
N THR A 32 -1.74 -8.91 1.82
CA THR A 32 -1.85 -7.71 2.65
C THR A 32 -3.04 -6.87 2.21
N GLY A 33 -3.69 -6.20 3.15
CA GLY A 33 -4.77 -5.27 2.84
C GLY A 33 -4.36 -3.81 2.91
N PRO A 34 -5.26 -2.91 2.49
CA PRO A 34 -5.09 -1.48 2.70
C PRO A 34 -4.99 -1.14 4.18
N GLU A 35 -4.16 -0.15 4.52
CA GLU A 35 -3.95 0.33 5.88
C GLU A 35 -4.55 1.73 6.05
N THR A 36 -5.38 1.92 7.07
CA THR A 36 -6.07 3.20 7.34
C THR A 36 -5.22 4.18 8.13
N ARG A 37 -4.10 3.71 8.70
CA ARG A 37 -3.20 4.49 9.54
C ARG A 37 -1.81 3.88 9.54
N THR A 38 -0.83 4.69 9.90
CA THR A 38 0.53 4.20 10.11
C THR A 38 0.58 3.14 11.21
N ARG A 39 1.50 2.19 11.05
CA ARG A 39 1.84 1.17 12.06
C ARG A 39 3.34 0.96 12.13
N THR A 40 3.82 0.43 13.24
CA THR A 40 5.18 -0.11 13.31
C THR A 40 5.12 -1.56 12.87
N ALA A 41 5.88 -1.90 11.84
CA ALA A 41 6.03 -3.27 11.35
C ALA A 41 7.41 -3.81 11.79
N PRO A 42 7.47 -4.98 12.44
CA PRO A 42 8.75 -5.63 12.70
C PRO A 42 9.38 -6.03 11.36
N VAL A 43 10.70 -5.86 11.24
CA VAL A 43 11.47 -6.33 10.08
C VAL A 43 12.34 -7.48 10.58
N PRO A 44 11.98 -8.74 10.29
CA PRO A 44 12.79 -9.89 10.66
C PRO A 44 14.19 -9.78 10.06
N GLU A 45 15.21 -10.05 10.88
CA GLU A 45 16.59 -10.06 10.43
C GLU A 45 16.81 -11.12 9.35
N GLY A 46 17.51 -10.74 8.28
CA GLY A 46 17.86 -11.66 7.18
C GLY A 46 16.71 -12.05 6.26
N ALA A 47 15.48 -11.54 6.48
CA ALA A 47 14.36 -11.79 5.59
C ALA A 47 14.43 -10.91 4.34
N THR A 48 14.39 -11.53 3.17
CA THR A 48 14.21 -10.83 1.90
C THR A 48 12.73 -10.82 1.57
N PHE A 49 12.18 -9.64 1.26
CA PHE A 49 10.78 -9.45 0.93
C PHE A 49 10.62 -9.16 -0.55
N THR A 50 9.70 -9.86 -1.20
CA THR A 50 9.18 -9.51 -2.53
C THR A 50 7.72 -9.13 -2.37
N GLY A 51 7.40 -7.86 -2.60
CA GLY A 51 6.05 -7.32 -2.50
C GLY A 51 5.48 -7.00 -3.87
N ILE A 52 4.20 -7.31 -4.07
CA ILE A 52 3.43 -6.95 -5.26
C ILE A 52 2.23 -6.14 -4.81
N ASP A 53 2.20 -4.85 -5.14
CA ASP A 53 1.06 -3.99 -4.88
C ASP A 53 0.09 -3.99 -6.06
N PHE A 54 -1.18 -4.29 -5.78
CA PHE A 54 -2.21 -4.26 -6.80
C PHE A 54 -2.88 -2.89 -6.90
N ALA A 55 -3.21 -2.48 -8.12
CA ALA A 55 -3.83 -1.18 -8.38
C ALA A 55 -5.16 -1.03 -7.63
N VAL A 56 -5.46 0.18 -7.16
CA VAL A 56 -6.74 0.50 -6.50
C VAL A 56 -7.91 0.14 -7.43
N GLY A 57 -8.93 -0.50 -6.86
CA GLY A 57 -10.11 -0.98 -7.59
C GLY A 57 -9.97 -2.39 -8.16
N THR A 58 -8.82 -3.02 -7.98
CA THR A 58 -8.69 -4.47 -8.09
C THR A 58 -9.00 -5.15 -6.76
N SER A 59 -9.42 -6.41 -6.81
CA SER A 59 -9.66 -7.24 -5.62
C SER A 59 -9.46 -8.72 -5.95
N LEU A 60 -9.27 -9.54 -4.91
CA LEU A 60 -9.37 -10.99 -5.06
C LEU A 60 -10.84 -11.39 -5.23
N ARG A 61 -11.10 -12.37 -6.10
CA ARG A 61 -12.47 -12.85 -6.36
C ARG A 61 -13.14 -13.42 -5.10
N HIS A 62 -12.38 -14.17 -4.31
CA HIS A 62 -12.89 -14.93 -3.16
C HIS A 62 -12.53 -14.34 -1.79
N VAL A 63 -11.68 -13.31 -1.76
CA VAL A 63 -11.30 -12.63 -0.52
C VAL A 63 -11.78 -11.20 -0.58
N SER A 64 -12.66 -10.84 0.36
CA SER A 64 -13.21 -9.50 0.48
C SER A 64 -12.13 -8.50 0.90
N THR A 65 -11.83 -7.50 0.07
CA THR A 65 -10.89 -6.42 0.44
C THR A 65 -11.24 -5.72 1.75
N PRO A 66 -12.52 -5.41 2.07
CA PRO A 66 -12.92 -4.93 3.40
C PRO A 66 -12.44 -5.79 4.58
N ALA A 67 -12.33 -7.11 4.41
CA ALA A 67 -11.87 -8.01 5.47
C ALA A 67 -10.34 -7.98 5.66
N LEU A 68 -9.60 -7.42 4.70
CA LEU A 68 -8.15 -7.28 4.73
C LEU A 68 -7.69 -5.95 5.34
N VAL A 69 -8.59 -4.98 5.49
CA VAL A 69 -8.23 -3.62 5.97
C VAL A 69 -7.51 -3.69 7.31
N ASP A 70 -6.38 -2.99 7.40
CA ASP A 70 -5.48 -2.95 8.56
C ASP A 70 -4.92 -4.32 8.99
N GLY A 71 -4.82 -5.26 8.05
CA GLY A 71 -4.31 -6.61 8.27
C GLY A 71 -3.95 -7.34 6.98
N GLY A 72 -4.14 -8.66 7.00
CA GLY A 72 -3.77 -9.56 5.93
C GLY A 72 -4.08 -11.01 6.27
N ILE A 73 -3.81 -11.91 5.33
CA ILE A 73 -4.03 -13.35 5.48
C ILE A 73 -2.76 -14.07 5.04
N GLU A 74 -2.20 -14.92 5.89
CA GLU A 74 -1.12 -15.84 5.49
C GLU A 74 -1.68 -16.93 4.58
N LEU A 75 -1.01 -17.17 3.46
CA LEU A 75 -1.41 -18.16 2.48
C LEU A 75 -0.90 -19.56 2.87
N PRO A 76 -1.79 -20.56 2.87
CA PRO A 76 -1.43 -21.92 3.26
C PRO A 76 -0.55 -22.61 2.21
N ASP A 77 0.06 -23.73 2.61
CA ASP A 77 0.84 -24.61 1.73
C ASP A 77 1.96 -23.90 0.95
N THR A 78 2.55 -22.87 1.55
CA THR A 78 3.64 -22.10 0.95
C THR A 78 4.98 -22.84 1.08
N THR A 79 5.72 -22.88 -0.01
CA THR A 79 7.08 -23.39 -0.13
C THR A 79 7.95 -22.33 -0.83
N GLY A 80 9.27 -22.51 -0.85
CA GLY A 80 10.17 -21.58 -1.55
C GLY A 80 9.91 -21.45 -3.06
N ARG A 81 9.12 -22.35 -3.65
CA ARG A 81 8.81 -22.33 -5.10
C ARG A 81 7.33 -22.15 -5.42
N THR A 82 6.44 -22.36 -4.46
CA THR A 82 4.99 -22.36 -4.73
C THR A 82 4.19 -21.86 -3.56
N PHE A 83 3.02 -21.29 -3.84
CA PHE A 83 2.03 -20.91 -2.83
C PHE A 83 0.62 -21.31 -3.28
N ARG A 84 -0.35 -21.26 -2.37
CA ARG A 84 -1.76 -21.43 -2.73
C ARG A 84 -2.55 -20.14 -2.57
N LEU A 85 -3.26 -19.78 -3.61
CA LEU A 85 -4.17 -18.64 -3.63
C LEU A 85 -5.41 -19.04 -4.41
N ASP A 86 -6.57 -18.75 -3.84
CA ASP A 86 -7.86 -19.09 -4.44
C ASP A 86 -8.02 -20.59 -4.73
N GLY A 87 -7.48 -21.43 -3.82
CA GLY A 87 -7.49 -22.89 -3.95
C GLY A 87 -6.50 -23.45 -4.98
N VAL A 88 -5.98 -22.62 -5.88
CA VAL A 88 -5.02 -22.96 -6.94
C VAL A 88 -3.59 -22.83 -6.43
N ARG A 89 -2.70 -23.71 -6.91
CA ARG A 89 -1.25 -23.62 -6.65
C ARG A 89 -0.59 -22.78 -7.74
N TRP A 90 0.23 -21.83 -7.31
CA TRP A 90 0.98 -20.89 -8.15
C TRP A 90 2.47 -21.02 -7.87
N GLU A 91 3.31 -20.57 -8.80
CA GLU A 91 4.75 -20.44 -8.58
C GLU A 91 5.06 -19.14 -7.86
N THR A 92 5.92 -19.21 -6.84
CA THR A 92 6.41 -18.03 -6.12
C THR A 92 7.31 -17.24 -7.08
N PRO A 93 7.04 -15.96 -7.33
CA PRO A 93 7.77 -15.21 -8.35
C PRO A 93 9.17 -14.88 -7.84
N GLY A 94 10.16 -15.00 -8.73
CA GLY A 94 11.41 -14.26 -8.57
C GLY A 94 11.20 -12.76 -8.87
N PRO A 95 12.21 -11.91 -8.64
CA PRO A 95 12.13 -10.49 -8.95
C PRO A 95 11.75 -10.19 -10.41
N ASP A 96 12.18 -11.04 -11.35
CA ASP A 96 11.96 -10.87 -12.79
C ASP A 96 10.66 -11.52 -13.32
N ASP A 97 9.92 -12.24 -12.46
CA ASP A 97 8.74 -13.04 -12.85
C ASP A 97 7.42 -12.46 -12.31
N VAL A 98 7.46 -11.29 -11.67
CA VAL A 98 6.31 -10.66 -11.01
C VAL A 98 5.18 -10.39 -12.01
N GLU A 99 5.49 -9.79 -13.16
CA GLU A 99 4.53 -9.46 -14.20
C GLU A 99 3.85 -10.71 -14.75
N ALA A 100 4.62 -11.80 -14.96
CA ALA A 100 4.09 -13.06 -15.46
C ALA A 100 3.09 -13.69 -14.50
N LEU A 101 3.36 -13.63 -13.19
CA LEU A 101 2.42 -14.07 -12.17
C LEU A 101 1.14 -13.23 -12.18
N VAL A 102 1.26 -11.89 -12.19
CA VAL A 102 0.10 -10.99 -12.20
C VAL A 102 -0.79 -11.26 -13.41
N ASP A 103 -0.20 -11.41 -14.58
CA ASP A 103 -0.88 -11.76 -15.82
C ASP A 103 -1.63 -13.10 -15.70
N ALA A 104 -1.01 -14.11 -15.09
CA ALA A 104 -1.63 -15.41 -14.88
C ALA A 104 -2.81 -15.34 -13.89
N LEU A 105 -2.68 -14.56 -12.81
CA LEU A 105 -3.76 -14.33 -11.83
C LEU A 105 -4.96 -13.62 -12.45
N VAL A 106 -4.73 -12.65 -13.34
CA VAL A 106 -5.79 -11.96 -14.08
C VAL A 106 -6.46 -12.89 -15.07
N ARG A 107 -5.68 -13.66 -15.86
CA ARG A 107 -6.24 -14.63 -16.83
C ARG A 107 -7.08 -15.72 -16.16
N ALA A 108 -6.70 -16.16 -14.95
CA ALA A 108 -7.47 -17.13 -14.17
C ALA A 108 -8.71 -16.52 -13.48
N GLY A 109 -8.86 -15.19 -13.49
CA GLY A 109 -9.96 -14.50 -12.81
C GLY A 109 -9.84 -14.48 -11.29
N THR A 110 -8.67 -14.81 -10.74
CA THR A 110 -8.38 -14.71 -9.30
C THR A 110 -8.30 -13.24 -8.88
N VAL A 111 -7.69 -12.39 -9.71
CA VAL A 111 -7.70 -10.94 -9.56
C VAL A 111 -8.75 -10.35 -10.51
N VAL A 112 -9.68 -9.61 -9.93
CA VAL A 112 -10.76 -8.95 -10.68
C VAL A 112 -10.70 -7.45 -10.49
N ARG A 113 -11.37 -6.71 -11.37
CA ARG A 113 -11.51 -5.25 -11.30
C ARG A 113 -12.96 -4.86 -11.45
N ASP A 114 -13.47 -4.00 -10.57
CA ASP A 114 -14.82 -3.44 -10.72
C ASP A 114 -14.80 -2.34 -11.80
N PRO A 115 -15.54 -2.48 -12.91
CA PRO A 115 -15.53 -1.50 -14.01
C PRO A 115 -15.99 -0.11 -13.58
N LEU A 116 -16.99 -0.03 -12.70
CA LEU A 116 -17.50 1.24 -12.20
C LEU A 116 -16.45 1.93 -11.33
N VAL A 117 -15.73 1.17 -10.51
CA VAL A 117 -14.62 1.72 -9.73
C VAL A 117 -13.49 2.20 -10.66
N ALA A 118 -13.21 1.46 -11.74
CA ALA A 118 -12.23 1.87 -12.73
C ALA A 118 -12.60 3.18 -13.45
N GLU A 119 -13.87 3.38 -13.80
CA GLU A 119 -14.39 4.66 -14.32
C GLU A 119 -14.19 5.80 -13.33
N VAL A 120 -14.61 5.60 -12.07
CA VAL A 120 -14.48 6.61 -11.02
C VAL A 120 -13.03 7.01 -10.76
N LEU A 121 -12.10 6.04 -10.81
CA LEU A 121 -10.67 6.31 -10.65
C LEU A 121 -10.06 7.07 -11.83
N ARG A 122 -10.63 6.94 -13.04
CA ARG A 122 -10.26 7.76 -14.21
C ARG A 122 -10.84 9.17 -14.16
N GLY A 123 -11.68 9.48 -13.19
CA GLY A 123 -12.35 10.78 -13.05
C GLY A 123 -13.68 10.87 -13.82
N ASP A 124 -14.16 9.75 -14.38
CA ASP A 124 -15.45 9.73 -15.06
C ASP A 124 -16.59 9.91 -14.04
N LEU A 125 -17.71 10.44 -14.52
CA LEU A 125 -18.95 10.58 -13.75
C LEU A 125 -19.89 9.43 -14.10
N PRO A 126 -20.05 8.40 -13.24
CA PRO A 126 -20.95 7.30 -13.52
C PRO A 126 -22.41 7.79 -13.53
N THR A 127 -23.25 7.17 -14.35
CA THR A 127 -24.70 7.46 -14.42
C THR A 127 -25.48 7.00 -13.18
N VAL A 128 -24.83 6.36 -12.22
CA VAL A 128 -25.43 5.85 -10.98
C VAL A 128 -25.32 6.86 -9.83
N SER A 129 -26.16 6.68 -8.81
CA SER A 129 -26.12 7.53 -7.62
C SER A 129 -24.76 7.49 -6.90
N GLY A 130 -24.38 8.60 -6.25
CA GLY A 130 -23.17 8.66 -5.44
C GLY A 130 -23.11 7.62 -4.32
N ARG A 131 -24.28 7.21 -3.77
CA ARG A 131 -24.36 6.11 -2.78
C ARG A 131 -23.98 4.75 -3.39
N THR A 132 -24.41 4.48 -4.62
CA THR A 132 -24.05 3.25 -5.34
C THR A 132 -22.56 3.23 -5.64
N VAL A 133 -22.01 4.36 -6.11
CA VAL A 133 -20.56 4.52 -6.31
C VAL A 133 -19.79 4.21 -5.04
N GLU A 134 -20.15 4.88 -3.94
CA GLU A 134 -19.45 4.74 -2.67
C GLU A 134 -19.51 3.31 -2.11
N ARG A 135 -20.65 2.63 -2.26
CA ARG A 135 -20.81 1.23 -1.84
C ARG A 135 -19.91 0.30 -2.65
N ARG A 136 -19.89 0.42 -3.98
CA ARG A 136 -19.04 -0.43 -4.84
C ARG A 136 -17.56 -0.14 -4.65
N PHE A 137 -17.21 1.13 -4.50
CA PHE A 137 -15.85 1.55 -4.21
C PHE A 137 -15.34 0.92 -2.91
N ARG A 138 -16.13 0.94 -1.83
CA ARG A 138 -15.77 0.28 -0.57
C ARG A 138 -15.70 -1.23 -0.71
N ALA A 139 -16.61 -1.85 -1.45
CA ALA A 139 -16.57 -3.30 -1.66
C ALA A 139 -15.30 -3.75 -2.39
N ALA A 140 -14.86 -3.00 -3.41
CA ALA A 140 -13.66 -3.31 -4.18
C ALA A 140 -12.36 -2.97 -3.42
N THR A 141 -12.33 -1.84 -2.72
CA THR A 141 -11.08 -1.28 -2.16
C THR A 141 -10.96 -1.43 -0.64
N GLY A 142 -12.01 -1.85 0.06
CA GLY A 142 -12.09 -1.79 1.53
C GLY A 142 -12.23 -0.38 2.11
N LEU A 143 -11.97 0.66 1.31
CA LEU A 143 -11.88 2.05 1.77
C LEU A 143 -12.95 2.94 1.13
N THR A 144 -13.22 4.07 1.77
CA THR A 144 -14.08 5.11 1.19
C THR A 144 -13.28 5.92 0.16
N ARG A 145 -13.96 6.57 -0.81
CA ARG A 145 -13.26 7.48 -1.75
C ARG A 145 -12.56 8.61 -1.02
N GLY A 146 -13.16 9.11 0.06
CA GLY A 146 -12.58 10.15 0.90
C GLY A 146 -11.32 9.68 1.62
N ALA A 147 -11.33 8.46 2.17
CA ALA A 147 -10.17 7.87 2.84
C ALA A 147 -9.01 7.66 1.87
N VAL A 148 -9.28 7.11 0.68
CA VAL A 148 -8.24 6.96 -0.37
C VAL A 148 -7.61 8.31 -0.71
N ARG A 149 -8.43 9.35 -0.94
CA ARG A 149 -7.92 10.71 -1.20
C ARG A 149 -7.07 11.25 -0.06
N GLN A 150 -7.49 11.07 1.20
CA GLN A 150 -6.76 11.59 2.35
C GLN A 150 -5.41 10.89 2.54
N ILE A 151 -5.36 9.56 2.37
CA ILE A 151 -4.14 8.77 2.49
C ILE A 151 -3.16 9.14 1.37
N GLU A 152 -3.61 9.14 0.11
CA GLU A 152 -2.74 9.48 -1.02
C GLU A 152 -2.23 10.92 -0.92
N ARG A 153 -3.09 11.86 -0.51
CA ARG A 153 -2.69 13.24 -0.28
C ARG A 153 -1.63 13.37 0.81
N ALA A 154 -1.73 12.59 1.89
CA ALA A 154 -0.73 12.59 2.95
C ALA A 154 0.60 11.94 2.50
N ARG A 155 0.55 10.90 1.66
CA ARG A 155 1.73 10.29 1.03
C ARG A 155 2.45 11.29 0.12
N THR A 156 1.73 11.95 -0.79
CA THR A 156 2.29 13.00 -1.64
C THR A 156 2.86 14.16 -0.81
N ALA A 157 2.19 14.55 0.28
CA ALA A 157 2.74 15.58 1.18
C ALA A 157 4.08 15.14 1.78
N ALA A 158 4.22 13.87 2.15
CA ALA A 158 5.45 13.34 2.71
C ALA A 158 6.60 13.31 1.70
N GLU A 159 6.33 12.92 0.46
CA GLU A 159 7.30 12.94 -0.65
C GLU A 159 7.81 14.36 -0.94
N LEU A 160 6.90 15.34 -1.06
CA LEU A 160 7.27 16.75 -1.29
C LEU A 160 8.13 17.30 -0.15
N LEU A 161 7.76 17.00 1.10
CA LEU A 161 8.53 17.41 2.27
C LEU A 161 9.90 16.73 2.34
N ALA A 162 10.02 15.47 1.93
CA ALA A 162 11.30 14.77 1.90
C ALA A 162 12.27 15.36 0.87
N VAL A 163 11.75 15.77 -0.30
CA VAL A 163 12.51 16.49 -1.33
C VAL A 163 12.93 17.90 -0.90
N GLY A 164 12.21 18.50 0.06
CA GLY A 164 12.64 19.72 0.75
C GLY A 164 11.68 20.91 0.65
N ASP A 165 10.51 20.73 0.00
CA ASP A 165 9.49 21.77 -0.15
C ASP A 165 9.13 22.41 1.20
N ALA A 166 8.79 23.70 1.18
CA ALA A 166 8.37 24.41 2.39
C ALA A 166 6.99 23.93 2.85
N VAL A 167 6.77 23.87 4.17
CA VAL A 167 5.51 23.38 4.75
C VAL A 167 4.32 24.20 4.25
N ALA A 168 4.45 25.53 4.17
CA ALA A 168 3.42 26.42 3.67
C ALA A 168 3.04 26.12 2.20
N ASP A 169 4.04 25.84 1.35
CA ASP A 169 3.80 25.49 -0.06
C ASP A 169 3.05 24.17 -0.18
N VAL A 170 3.42 23.16 0.62
CA VAL A 170 2.74 21.86 0.66
C VAL A 170 1.29 22.00 1.14
N VAL A 171 1.05 22.85 2.16
CA VAL A 171 -0.31 23.16 2.64
C VAL A 171 -1.16 23.73 1.52
N ALA A 172 -0.66 24.74 0.81
CA ALA A 172 -1.37 25.38 -0.30
C ALA A 172 -1.56 24.42 -1.49
N LYS A 173 -0.50 23.73 -1.92
CA LYS A 173 -0.49 22.86 -3.10
C LYS A 173 -1.42 21.65 -2.96
N LEU A 174 -1.54 21.10 -1.75
CA LEU A 174 -2.36 19.92 -1.48
C LEU A 174 -3.68 20.27 -0.77
N ASP A 175 -4.07 21.55 -0.75
CA ASP A 175 -5.35 22.00 -0.22
C ASP A 175 -5.59 21.52 1.22
N TYR A 176 -4.56 21.64 2.05
CA TYR A 176 -4.72 21.56 3.50
C TYR A 176 -5.19 22.92 4.01
N PHE A 177 -6.09 22.89 4.98
CA PHE A 177 -6.62 24.10 5.59
C PHE A 177 -5.52 24.95 6.26
N ASP A 178 -4.61 24.30 6.98
CA ASP A 178 -3.50 24.93 7.68
C ASP A 178 -2.39 23.91 8.01
N GLU A 179 -1.26 24.38 8.56
CA GLU A 179 -0.18 23.49 8.99
C GLU A 179 -0.59 22.49 10.08
N PRO A 180 -1.40 22.84 11.10
CA PRO A 180 -1.93 21.87 12.05
C PRO A 180 -2.76 20.74 11.41
N HIS A 181 -3.51 21.02 10.36
CA HIS A 181 -4.27 20.01 9.60
C HIS A 181 -3.31 19.07 8.88
N LEU A 182 -2.30 19.60 8.17
CA LEU A 182 -1.25 18.78 7.56
C LEU A 182 -0.52 17.92 8.61
N ALA A 183 -0.14 18.51 9.76
CA ALA A 183 0.57 17.81 10.82
C ALA A 183 -0.24 16.62 11.38
N ARG A 184 -1.57 16.77 11.52
CA ARG A 184 -2.43 15.66 11.95
C ARG A 184 -2.47 14.54 10.91
N ALA A 185 -2.63 14.88 9.62
CA ALA A 185 -2.63 13.90 8.55
C ALA A 185 -1.31 13.12 8.46
N LEU A 186 -0.17 13.81 8.55
CA LEU A 186 1.15 13.17 8.53
C LEU A 186 1.34 12.21 9.72
N ARG A 187 0.91 12.61 10.92
CA ARG A 187 0.97 11.73 12.10
C ARG A 187 0.09 10.49 11.94
N SER A 188 -1.13 10.66 11.44
CA SER A 188 -2.09 9.57 11.31
C SER A 188 -1.72 8.58 10.20
N TYR A 189 -1.28 9.07 9.04
CA TYR A 189 -1.08 8.24 7.86
C TYR A 189 0.38 7.88 7.60
N VAL A 190 1.32 8.75 7.94
CA VAL A 190 2.75 8.59 7.62
C VAL A 190 3.58 8.22 8.84
N GLY A 191 3.15 8.58 10.05
CA GLY A 191 3.91 8.32 11.28
C GLY A 191 5.18 9.17 11.40
N ARG A 192 5.24 10.27 10.65
CA ARG A 192 6.34 11.24 10.66
C ARG A 192 5.82 12.67 10.76
N THR A 193 6.65 13.54 11.31
CA THR A 193 6.41 14.99 11.27
C THR A 193 7.05 15.59 10.03
N ALA A 194 6.57 16.77 9.60
CA ALA A 194 7.19 17.51 8.49
C ALA A 194 8.69 17.79 8.73
N ARG A 195 9.08 18.05 9.98
CA ARG A 195 10.49 18.22 10.36
C ARG A 195 11.30 16.94 10.12
N GLN A 196 10.78 15.79 10.55
CA GLN A 196 11.47 14.50 10.37
C GLN A 196 11.64 14.17 8.89
N LEU A 197 10.58 14.37 8.10
CA LEU A 197 10.61 14.14 6.64
C LEU A 197 11.67 15.02 5.95
N ARG A 198 11.66 16.33 6.22
CA ARG A 198 12.65 17.28 5.64
C ARG A 198 14.09 17.00 6.07
N ALA A 199 14.27 16.50 7.29
CA ALA A 199 15.57 16.17 7.85
C ALA A 199 16.04 14.75 7.47
N GLY A 200 15.20 13.91 6.88
CA GLY A 200 15.50 12.50 6.64
C GLY A 200 15.68 11.68 7.93
N THR A 201 15.02 12.08 9.02
CA THR A 201 15.15 11.41 10.33
C THR A 201 13.92 10.57 10.67
N GLY A 202 14.06 9.68 11.66
CA GLY A 202 12.99 8.80 12.13
C GLY A 202 13.15 7.34 11.76
N GLY A 203 14.23 6.96 11.05
CA GLY A 203 14.51 5.57 10.67
C GLY A 203 13.67 5.09 9.47
N ALA A 204 13.80 3.80 9.15
CA ALA A 204 13.19 3.17 7.99
C ALA A 204 11.67 3.40 7.92
N ILE A 205 11.18 3.64 6.71
CA ILE A 205 9.78 3.95 6.41
C ILE A 205 9.35 3.23 5.14
N GLY A 206 8.15 2.65 5.16
CA GLY A 206 7.52 1.96 4.03
C GLY A 206 6.91 2.94 3.02
N LEU A 207 7.66 3.97 2.64
CA LEU A 207 7.32 4.94 1.61
C LEU A 207 8.62 5.33 0.91
N ASP A 208 8.65 5.25 -0.41
CA ASP A 208 9.78 5.73 -1.19
C ASP A 208 9.80 7.25 -1.14
N LEU A 209 10.60 7.80 -0.24
CA LEU A 209 10.70 9.23 0.00
C LEU A 209 11.66 9.94 -0.98
N GLY A 210 12.19 9.24 -1.99
CA GLY A 210 13.21 9.78 -2.88
C GLY A 210 14.49 10.08 -2.09
N GLN A 211 15.48 9.19 -2.16
CA GLN A 211 16.77 9.50 -1.54
C GLN A 211 17.35 10.76 -2.17
N ARG A 212 17.83 11.71 -1.34
CA ARG A 212 18.73 12.75 -1.82
C ARG A 212 19.93 12.04 -2.46
N LEU A 213 20.00 12.05 -3.79
CA LEU A 213 21.25 11.83 -4.50
C LEU A 213 22.16 13.02 -4.17
N THR A 214 22.84 12.95 -3.03
CA THR A 214 24.01 13.80 -2.79
C THR A 214 25.10 13.31 -3.72
N SER A 215 25.34 14.07 -4.79
CA SER A 215 26.58 14.00 -5.59
C SER A 215 27.79 14.41 -4.75
#